data_AF-A0AAV4G4Z5-F1
#
_entry.id   AF-A0AAV4G4Z5-F1
#
_cell.length_a   1.000
_cell.length_b   1.000
_cell.length_c   1.000
_cell.angle_alpha   90.00
_cell.angle_beta   90.00
_cell.angle_gamma   90.00
#
_symmetry.space_group_name_H-M   'P 1'
#
loop_
_entity.id
_entity.type
_entity.pdbx_description
1 polymer ?
#
loop_
_entity_poly.entity_id
_entity_poly.type
_entity_poly.pdbx_seq_one_letter_code
_entity_poly.pdbx_strand_id
1 'polypeptide(L)'
;MGGTDRMDQNIANCRVNIRVKKWWWPLFVFCLNTSSHNAWCLYRKSAAAKQRSLDYLGFLRHIALSHMYTNTGGGWSSTDQVQWRYQSLVKLQVTRVDTT
;
A
#
# COMPACT_ATOMS: atom_id res chain seq x y z
N MET A 1 -7.12 14.16 -21.05
CA MET A 1 -7.03 14.55 -19.62
C MET A 1 -7.89 13.58 -18.84
N GLY A 2 -7.42 12.98 -17.75
CA GLY A 2 -8.24 11.96 -17.05
C GLY A 2 -7.49 10.99 -16.14
N GLY A 3 -6.15 11.03 -16.07
CA GLY A 3 -5.39 10.28 -15.07
C GLY A 3 -5.52 10.90 -13.68
N THR A 4 -5.28 12.21 -13.59
CA THR A 4 -5.36 12.99 -12.35
C THR A 4 -6.79 13.04 -11.79
N ASP A 5 -7.79 13.24 -12.65
CA ASP A 5 -9.21 13.34 -12.22
C ASP A 5 -9.72 12.00 -11.65
N ARG A 6 -9.29 10.89 -12.25
CA ARG A 6 -9.62 9.55 -11.74
C ARG A 6 -8.91 9.24 -10.42
N MET A 7 -7.68 9.71 -10.27
CA MET A 7 -6.93 9.58 -9.01
C MET A 7 -7.64 10.37 -7.90
N ASP A 8 -8.01 11.62 -8.15
CA ASP A 8 -8.69 12.47 -7.17
C ASP A 8 -10.06 11.89 -6.78
N GLN A 9 -10.82 11.37 -7.75
CA GLN A 9 -12.10 10.70 -7.49
C GLN A 9 -11.95 9.42 -6.64
N ASN A 10 -10.91 8.61 -6.91
CA ASN A 10 -10.63 7.42 -6.11
C ASN A 10 -10.15 7.77 -4.69
N ILE A 11 -9.34 8.83 -4.55
CA ILE A 11 -8.90 9.34 -3.25
C ILE A 11 -10.12 9.85 -2.47
N ALA A 12 -11.02 10.61 -3.10
CA ALA A 12 -12.22 11.12 -2.45
C ALA A 12 -13.09 10.00 -1.85
N ASN A 13 -13.19 8.85 -2.53
CA ASN A 13 -14.01 7.71 -2.10
C ASN A 13 -13.42 6.90 -0.93
N CYS A 14 -12.11 6.90 -0.75
CA CYS A 14 -11.43 6.08 0.27
C CYS A 14 -10.59 6.90 1.27
N ARG A 15 -10.73 8.23 1.26
CA ARG A 15 -9.97 9.14 2.14
C ARG A 15 -10.41 8.99 3.59
N VAL A 16 -9.42 8.75 4.45
CA VAL A 16 -9.55 8.97 5.89
C VAL A 16 -9.43 10.48 6.14
N ASN A 17 -10.54 11.17 6.37
CA ASN A 17 -10.55 12.61 6.60
C ASN A 17 -10.64 12.94 8.10
N ILE A 18 -9.50 13.26 8.70
CA ILE A 18 -9.45 13.78 10.07
C ILE A 18 -9.56 15.30 9.97
N ARG A 19 -10.62 15.88 10.53
CA ARG A 19 -10.80 17.33 10.57
C ARG A 19 -9.95 17.93 11.69
N VAL A 20 -9.02 18.81 11.36
CA VAL A 20 -8.26 19.58 12.36
C VAL A 20 -8.25 21.07 11.97
N LYS A 21 -8.01 21.95 12.95
CA LYS A 21 -8.03 23.41 12.78
C LYS A 21 -6.76 24.00 12.13
N LYS A 22 -5.78 23.15 11.81
CA LYS A 22 -4.48 23.54 11.24
C LYS A 22 -4.59 23.66 9.73
N TRP A 23 -4.23 24.82 9.16
CA TRP A 23 -4.38 25.11 7.72
C TRP A 23 -3.53 24.21 6.82
N TRP A 24 -2.39 23.72 7.29
CA TRP A 24 -1.48 22.84 6.54
C TRP A 24 -1.90 21.37 6.55
N TRP A 25 -2.76 20.98 7.49
CA TRP A 25 -3.20 19.60 7.64
C TRP A 25 -3.87 19.01 6.41
N PRO A 26 -4.82 19.69 5.73
CA PRO A 26 -5.42 19.15 4.51
C PRO A 26 -4.39 18.83 3.43
N LEU A 27 -3.31 19.61 3.30
CA LEU A 27 -2.22 19.33 2.37
C LEU A 27 -1.46 18.08 2.75
N PHE A 28 -1.12 17.93 4.03
CA PHE A 28 -0.42 16.75 4.53
C PHE A 28 -1.23 15.46 4.33
N VAL A 29 -2.53 15.50 4.67
CA VAL A 29 -3.45 14.37 4.48
C VAL A 29 -3.60 14.05 3.00
N PHE A 30 -3.66 15.04 2.12
CA PHE A 30 -3.70 14.82 0.67
C PHE A 30 -2.46 14.07 0.17
N CYS A 31 -1.26 14.47 0.60
CA CYS A 31 -0.02 13.79 0.24
C CYS A 31 -0.01 12.32 0.71
N LEU A 32 -0.47 12.04 1.93
CA LEU A 32 -0.58 10.67 2.44
C LEU A 32 -1.53 9.81 1.59
N ASN A 33 -2.73 10.32 1.31
CA ASN A 33 -3.71 9.58 0.50
C ASN A 33 -3.20 9.32 -0.92
N THR A 34 -2.49 10.29 -1.51
CA THR A 34 -1.88 10.16 -2.84
C THR A 34 -0.77 9.10 -2.84
N SER A 35 0.09 9.12 -1.82
CA SER A 35 1.15 8.11 -1.65
C SER A 35 0.58 6.69 -1.52
N SER A 36 -0.47 6.51 -0.71
CA SER A 36 -1.14 5.21 -0.56
C SER A 36 -1.79 4.73 -1.86
N HIS A 37 -2.40 5.63 -2.63
CA HIS A 37 -2.97 5.28 -3.94
C HIS A 37 -1.89 4.85 -4.94
N ASN A 38 -0.76 5.55 -4.96
CA ASN A 38 0.39 5.19 -5.79
C ASN A 38 1.00 3.84 -5.38
N ALA A 39 1.09 3.55 -4.08
CA ALA A 39 1.52 2.26 -3.57
C ALA A 39 0.59 1.12 -4.01
N TRP A 40 -0.72 1.34 -4.04
CA TRP A 40 -1.68 0.37 -4.57
C TRP A 40 -1.53 0.16 -6.08
N CYS A 41 -1.31 1.23 -6.85
CA CYS A 41 -1.01 1.12 -8.29
C CYS A 41 0.26 0.31 -8.55
N LEU A 42 1.30 0.44 -7.72
CA LEU A 42 2.50 -0.38 -7.78
C LEU A 42 2.21 -1.84 -7.39
N TYR A 43 1.45 -2.05 -6.31
CA TYR A 43 1.05 -3.37 -5.85
C TYR A 43 0.35 -4.15 -6.97
N ARG A 44 -0.59 -3.53 -7.69
CA ARG A 44 -1.29 -4.14 -8.83
C ARG A 44 -0.38 -4.57 -9.97
N LYS A 45 0.77 -3.91 -10.14
CA LYS A 45 1.78 -4.27 -11.14
C LYS A 45 2.72 -5.38 -10.67
N SER A 46 2.76 -5.65 -9.37
CA SER A 46 3.63 -6.67 -8.79
C SER A 46 3.09 -8.10 -8.99
N ALA A 47 3.97 -9.10 -8.96
CA ALA A 47 3.59 -10.51 -9.02
C ALA A 47 2.71 -10.95 -7.84
N ALA A 48 2.76 -10.24 -6.72
CA ALA A 48 1.94 -10.54 -5.55
C ALA A 48 0.46 -10.20 -5.75
N ALA A 49 0.13 -9.19 -6.57
CA ALA A 49 -1.26 -8.90 -6.92
C ALA A 49 -1.87 -9.97 -7.84
N LYS A 50 -1.05 -10.72 -8.58
CA LYS A 50 -1.53 -11.88 -9.37
C LYS A 50 -1.96 -13.04 -8.46
N GLN A 51 -1.33 -13.18 -7.29
CA GLN A 51 -1.67 -14.23 -6.33
C GLN A 51 -2.85 -13.83 -5.43
N ARG A 52 -2.98 -12.53 -5.12
CA ARG A 52 -4.08 -12.00 -4.31
C ARG A 52 -4.50 -10.63 -4.83
N SER A 53 -5.52 -10.56 -5.67
CA SER A 53 -6.09 -9.28 -6.09
C SER A 53 -6.89 -8.66 -4.94
N LEU A 54 -6.34 -7.61 -4.33
CA LEU A 54 -7.02 -6.84 -3.29
C LEU A 54 -7.62 -5.56 -3.87
N ASP A 55 -8.86 -5.27 -3.49
CA ASP A 55 -9.45 -3.94 -3.67
C ASP A 55 -8.66 -2.87 -2.87
N TYR A 56 -8.74 -1.60 -3.25
CA TYR A 56 -7.97 -0.52 -2.62
C TYR A 56 -8.23 -0.43 -1.11
N LEU A 57 -9.49 -0.56 -0.69
CA LEU A 57 -9.84 -0.56 0.74
C LEU A 57 -9.28 -1.81 1.45
N GLY A 58 -9.30 -2.96 0.78
CA GLY A 58 -8.71 -4.21 1.30
C GLY A 58 -7.20 -4.10 1.47
N PHE A 59 -6.52 -3.41 0.56
CA PHE A 59 -5.09 -3.11 0.64
C PHE A 59 -4.77 -2.18 1.83
N LEU A 60 -5.53 -1.09 1.99
CA LEU A 60 -5.39 -0.18 3.13
C LEU A 60 -5.63 -0.90 4.47
N ARG A 61 -6.66 -1.76 4.53
CA ARG A 61 -6.93 -2.59 5.72
C ARG A 61 -5.77 -3.52 6.03
N HIS A 62 -5.17 -4.14 5.02
CA HIS A 62 -4.02 -5.03 5.22
C HIS A 62 -2.82 -4.28 5.81
N ILE A 63 -2.53 -3.08 5.30
CA ILE A 63 -1.46 -2.20 5.81
C ILE A 63 -1.75 -1.78 7.26
N ALA A 64 -2.98 -1.34 7.55
CA ALA A 64 -3.35 -0.93 8.90
C ALA A 64 -3.21 -2.09 9.89
N LEU A 65 -3.69 -3.27 9.52
CA LEU A 65 -3.55 -4.48 10.33
C LEU A 65 -2.09 -4.84 10.54
N SER A 66 -1.26 -4.87 9.49
CA SER A 66 0.17 -5.19 9.64
C SER A 66 0.86 -4.24 10.60
N HIS A 67 0.59 -2.93 10.51
CA HIS A 67 1.16 -1.95 11.44
C HIS A 67 0.63 -2.12 12.86
N MET A 68 -0.64 -2.44 13.05
CA MET A 68 -1.20 -2.70 14.38
C MET A 68 -0.57 -3.93 15.00
N TYR A 69 -0.49 -5.05 14.27
CA TYR A 69 0.12 -6.30 14.76
C TYR A 69 1.60 -6.12 15.14
N THR A 70 2.35 -5.32 14.39
CA THR A 70 3.75 -5.01 14.74
C THR A 70 3.85 -4.20 16.04
N ASN A 71 2.91 -3.28 16.28
CA ASN A 71 2.96 -2.40 17.46
C ASN A 71 2.39 -3.03 18.74
N THR A 72 1.49 -4.03 18.66
CA THR A 72 0.90 -4.68 19.84
C THR A 72 1.78 -5.74 20.51
N GLY A 73 3.05 -5.86 20.15
CA GLY A 73 3.99 -6.73 20.90
C GLY A 73 3.76 -8.24 20.75
N GLY A 74 3.06 -8.66 19.70
CA GLY A 74 3.10 -10.05 19.25
C GLY A 74 4.40 -10.30 18.50
N GLY A 75 5.47 -10.65 19.23
CA GLY A 75 6.69 -11.18 18.61
C GLY A 75 6.34 -12.32 17.65
N TRP A 76 6.96 -12.30 16.46
CA TRP A 76 7.05 -13.41 15.51
C TRP A 76 5.84 -14.36 15.49
N SER A 77 4.74 -13.97 14.86
CA SER A 77 3.67 -14.94 14.58
C SER A 77 2.97 -14.65 13.25
N SER A 78 3.09 -15.61 12.33
CA SER A 78 2.53 -15.72 10.97
C SER A 78 2.99 -14.78 9.86
N THR A 79 3.42 -13.54 10.11
CA THR A 79 3.77 -12.61 9.01
C THR A 79 5.23 -12.68 8.55
N ASP A 80 6.16 -13.18 9.37
CA ASP A 80 7.56 -13.36 8.95
C ASP A 80 7.66 -14.33 7.76
N GLN A 81 6.84 -15.37 7.71
CA GLN A 81 6.71 -16.26 6.55
C GLN A 81 6.31 -15.52 5.26
N VAL A 82 5.48 -14.48 5.37
CA VAL A 82 5.03 -13.67 4.24
C VAL A 82 6.12 -12.70 3.81
N GLN A 83 6.76 -12.01 4.77
CA GLN A 83 7.86 -11.07 4.51
C GLN A 83 9.09 -11.77 3.89
N TRP A 84 9.48 -12.95 4.38
CA TRP A 84 10.55 -13.78 3.78
C TRP A 84 10.19 -14.22 2.36
N ARG A 85 8.92 -14.52 2.08
CA ARG A 85 8.44 -14.86 0.73
C ARG A 85 8.44 -13.64 -0.19
N TYR A 86 8.03 -12.46 0.27
CA TYR A 86 8.13 -11.23 -0.51
C TYR A 86 9.59 -10.87 -0.83
N GLN A 87 10.49 -10.93 0.16
CA GLN A 87 11.91 -10.65 -0.08
C GLN A 87 12.57 -11.70 -0.99
N SER A 88 12.18 -12.97 -0.89
CA SER A 88 12.67 -14.03 -1.79
C SER A 88 12.14 -13.87 -3.22
N LEU A 89 10.87 -13.52 -3.39
CA LEU A 89 10.26 -13.31 -4.70
C LEU A 89 10.79 -12.05 -5.40
N VAL A 90 11.04 -10.97 -4.66
CA VAL A 90 11.67 -9.75 -5.20
C VAL A 90 13.12 -10.03 -5.61
N LYS A 91 13.90 -10.74 -4.80
CA LYS A 91 15.26 -11.15 -5.18
C LYS A 91 15.28 -12.00 -6.45
N LEU A 92 14.38 -12.99 -6.58
CA LEU A 92 14.26 -13.87 -7.77
C LEU A 92 13.79 -13.14 -9.04
N GLN A 93 12.99 -12.08 -8.91
CA GLN A 93 12.57 -11.26 -10.05
C GLN A 93 13.71 -10.35 -10.54
N VAL A 94 14.55 -9.84 -9.64
CA VAL A 94 15.72 -9.02 -9.99
C VAL A 94 16.81 -9.88 -10.67
N THR A 95 17.10 -11.09 -10.19
CA THR A 95 18.14 -11.94 -10.81
C THR A 95 17.78 -12.45 -12.21
N ARG A 96 16.48 -12.49 -12.56
CA ARG A 96 16.01 -12.90 -13.90
C ARG A 96 16.13 -11.80 -14.96
N VAL A 97 16.31 -10.54 -14.55
CA VAL A 97 16.48 -9.41 -15.48
C VAL A 97 17.95 -9.23 -15.87
N ASP A 98 18.89 -9.69 -15.05
CA ASP A 98 20.33 -9.49 -15.23
C ASP A 98 21.05 -10.65 -15.97
N THR A 99 20.31 -11.60 -16.56
CA THR A 99 20.87 -12.81 -17.23
C THR A 99 20.56 -12.93 -18.73
N THR A 100 20.25 -11.81 -19.40
CA THR A 100 20.18 -11.71 -20.87
C THR A 100 20.99 -10.52 -21.35
#